data_AF-A0A7J7JMC1-F1
#
_entry.id   AF-A0A7J7JMC1-F1
#
_cell.length_a   1.000
_cell.length_b   1.000
_cell.length_c   1.000
_cell.angle_alpha   90.00
_cell.angle_beta   90.00
_cell.angle_gamma   90.00
#
_symmetry.space_group_name_H-M   'P 1'
#
loop_
_entity.id
_entity.type
_entity.pdbx_description
1 polymer ?
#
loop_
_entity_poly.entity_id
_entity_poly.type
_entity_poly.pdbx_seq_one_letter_code
_entity_poly.pdbx_strand_id
1 'polypeptide(L)'
;MRLIADSDWSNKIEAMTKIRRLAHHHTDVLMASVHSVTLALISEVQNLRSQVARYAIITLADMFSTLKRSMDPELETCAKCYGQ
;
A
#
# COMPACT_ATOMS: atom_id res chain seq x y z
N MET A 1 0.48 6.83 -10.62
CA MET A 1 -0.48 6.54 -9.53
C MET A 1 -1.02 7.84 -8.96
N ARG A 2 -2.08 8.39 -9.55
CA ARG A 2 -2.63 9.70 -9.17
C ARG A 2 -3.84 9.60 -8.23
N LEU A 3 -4.27 8.38 -7.91
CA LEU A 3 -5.53 8.09 -7.19
C LEU A 3 -5.36 7.99 -5.66
N ILE A 4 -4.16 7.77 -5.14
CA ILE A 4 -3.93 7.70 -3.68
C ILE A 4 -3.86 9.11 -3.07
N ALA A 5 -3.55 10.13 -3.88
CA ALA A 5 -3.57 11.53 -3.48
C ALA A 5 -4.96 12.19 -3.60
N ASP A 6 -5.98 11.46 -4.03
CA ASP A 6 -7.33 11.97 -4.23
C ASP A 6 -8.01 12.26 -2.88
N SER A 7 -8.74 13.37 -2.77
CA SER A 7 -9.41 13.76 -1.51
C SER A 7 -10.59 12.84 -1.20
N ASP A 8 -11.12 12.12 -2.19
CA ASP A 8 -12.22 11.21 -2.00
C ASP A 8 -11.75 9.85 -1.48
N TRP A 9 -12.17 9.54 -0.26
CA TRP A 9 -11.81 8.30 0.42
C TRP A 9 -12.23 7.05 -0.35
N SER A 10 -13.31 7.10 -1.15
CA SER A 10 -13.78 5.94 -1.91
C SER A 10 -12.84 5.60 -3.06
N ASN A 11 -12.29 6.63 -3.72
CA ASN A 11 -11.25 6.47 -4.75
C ASN A 11 -9.98 5.84 -4.17
N LYS A 12 -9.57 6.23 -2.95
CA LYS A 12 -8.44 5.61 -2.26
C LYS A 12 -8.67 4.13 -1.98
N ILE A 13 -9.85 3.77 -1.47
CA ILE A 13 -10.23 2.37 -1.21
C ILE A 13 -10.25 1.54 -2.51
N GLU A 14 -10.78 2.10 -3.59
CA GLU A 14 -10.77 1.44 -4.90
C GLU A 14 -9.34 1.22 -5.41
N ALA A 15 -8.48 2.23 -5.31
CA ALA A 15 -7.07 2.13 -5.70
C ALA A 15 -6.34 1.05 -4.90
N MET A 16 -6.53 1.01 -3.58
CA MET A 16 -5.96 -0.04 -2.72
C MET A 16 -6.48 -1.43 -3.08
N THR A 17 -7.77 -1.56 -3.42
CA THR A 17 -8.36 -2.82 -3.87
C THR A 17 -7.73 -3.30 -5.18
N LYS A 18 -7.46 -2.39 -6.12
CA LYS A 18 -6.76 -2.69 -7.38
C LYS A 18 -5.32 -3.13 -7.12
N ILE A 19 -4.61 -2.46 -6.21
CA ILE A 19 -3.23 -2.83 -5.81
C ILE A 19 -3.20 -4.26 -5.26
N ARG A 20 -4.11 -4.62 -4.35
CA ARG A 20 -4.21 -6.00 -3.83
C ARG A 20 -4.40 -7.01 -4.96
N ARG A 21 -5.31 -6.75 -5.91
CA ARG A 21 -5.50 -7.63 -7.07
C ARG A 21 -4.22 -7.79 -7.90
N LEU A 22 -3.46 -6.72 -8.11
CA LEU A 22 -2.17 -6.79 -8.81
C LEU A 22 -1.15 -7.60 -8.01
N ALA A 23 -1.10 -7.44 -6.69
CA ALA A 23 -0.21 -8.21 -5.82
C ALA A 23 -0.47 -9.73 -5.89
N HIS A 24 -1.73 -10.15 -6.07
CA HIS A 24 -2.08 -11.57 -6.20
C HIS A 24 -1.94 -12.15 -7.60
N HIS A 25 -2.24 -11.37 -8.64
CA HIS A 25 -2.42 -11.91 -9.99
C HIS A 25 -1.38 -11.42 -11.00
N HIS A 26 -0.74 -10.27 -10.76
CA HIS A 26 0.15 -9.59 -11.70
C HIS A 26 1.31 -8.92 -10.96
N THR A 27 2.07 -9.74 -10.22
CA THR A 27 3.14 -9.26 -9.35
C THR A 27 4.17 -8.39 -10.07
N ASP A 28 4.51 -8.73 -11.32
CA ASP A 28 5.51 -8.01 -12.13
C ASP A 28 5.13 -6.55 -12.39
N VAL A 29 3.83 -6.28 -12.58
CA VAL A 29 3.30 -4.92 -12.79
C VAL A 29 3.46 -4.09 -11.52
N LEU A 30 3.15 -4.70 -10.37
CA LEU A 30 3.26 -4.03 -9.08
C LEU A 30 4.73 -3.82 -8.70
N MET A 31 5.60 -4.78 -8.99
CA MET A 31 7.04 -4.74 -8.72
C MET A 31 7.74 -3.53 -9.36
N ALA A 32 7.35 -3.16 -10.58
CA ALA A 32 7.91 -1.99 -11.27
C ALA A 32 7.66 -0.65 -10.54
N SER A 33 6.72 -0.61 -9.60
CA SER A 33 6.34 0.60 -8.86
C SER A 33 6.21 0.36 -7.35
N VAL A 34 6.77 -0.73 -6.84
CA VAL A 34 6.54 -1.22 -5.47
C VAL A 34 6.90 -0.17 -4.42
N HIS A 35 8.03 0.52 -4.59
CA HIS A 35 8.49 1.56 -3.68
C HIS A 35 7.51 2.73 -3.58
N SER A 36 7.06 3.26 -4.73
CA SER A 36 6.09 4.35 -4.76
C SER A 36 4.74 3.94 -4.19
N VAL A 37 4.31 2.69 -4.40
CA VAL A 37 3.09 2.15 -3.79
C VAL A 37 3.22 2.04 -2.28
N THR A 38 4.32 1.49 -1.78
CA THR A 38 4.57 1.36 -0.34
C THR A 38 4.52 2.71 0.35
N LEU A 39 5.21 3.72 -0.17
CA LEU A 39 5.19 5.07 0.40
C LEU A 39 3.79 5.67 0.44
N ALA A 40 3.02 5.50 -0.64
CA ALA A 40 1.66 6.01 -0.72
C ALA A 40 0.73 5.27 0.27
N LEU A 41 0.90 3.96 0.46
CA LEU A 41 0.13 3.21 1.45
C LEU A 41 0.49 3.61 2.88
N ILE A 42 1.78 3.79 3.16
CA ILE A 42 2.27 4.26 4.46
C ILE A 42 1.61 5.59 4.85
N SER A 43 1.53 6.56 3.93
CA SER A 43 0.88 7.85 4.26
C SER A 43 -0.61 7.69 4.58
N GLU A 44 -1.27 6.67 4.00
CA GLU A 44 -2.67 6.38 4.31
C GLU A 44 -2.88 5.60 5.62
N VAL A 45 -1.83 5.00 6.22
CA VAL A 45 -1.94 4.31 7.52
C VAL A 45 -2.34 5.28 8.63
N GLN A 46 -1.90 6.54 8.56
CA GLN A 46 -2.24 7.59 9.51
C GLN A 46 -3.51 8.38 9.12
N ASN A 47 -4.28 7.89 8.14
CA ASN A 47 -5.48 8.59 7.68
C ASN A 47 -6.55 8.66 8.78
N LEU A 48 -7.13 9.85 8.98
CA LEU A 48 -8.17 10.11 9.99
C LEU A 48 -9.42 9.24 9.80
N ARG A 49 -9.68 8.77 8.57
CA ARG A 49 -10.76 7.82 8.30
C ARG A 49 -10.26 6.41 8.55
N SER A 50 -10.70 5.81 9.65
CA SER A 50 -10.30 4.46 10.09
C SER A 50 -10.44 3.38 9.01
N GLN A 51 -11.43 3.48 8.12
CA GLN A 51 -11.59 2.55 7.01
C GLN A 51 -10.44 2.65 5.99
N VAL A 52 -9.97 3.86 5.67
CA VAL A 52 -8.85 4.09 4.75
C VAL A 52 -7.57 3.57 5.37
N ALA A 53 -7.30 3.93 6.63
CA ALA A 53 -6.14 3.42 7.38
C ALA A 53 -6.12 1.89 7.45
N ARG A 54 -7.26 1.27 7.78
CA ARG A 54 -7.39 -0.20 7.83
C ARG A 54 -7.09 -0.83 6.47
N TYR A 55 -7.60 -0.26 5.37
CA TYR A 55 -7.33 -0.78 4.03
C TYR A 55 -5.87 -0.63 3.63
N ALA A 56 -5.21 0.46 4.04
CA ALA A 56 -3.78 0.65 3.79
C ALA A 56 -2.96 -0.44 4.48
N ILE A 57 -3.23 -0.72 5.76
CA ILE A 57 -2.57 -1.78 6.53
C ILE A 57 -2.81 -3.15 5.90
N ILE A 58 -4.06 -3.47 5.54
CA ILE A 58 -4.39 -4.75 4.89
C ILE A 58 -3.67 -4.89 3.56
N THR A 59 -3.58 -3.81 2.77
CA THR A 59 -2.91 -3.83 1.46
C THR A 59 -1.40 -4.01 1.61
N LEU A 60 -0.77 -3.34 2.58
CA LEU A 60 0.65 -3.57 2.91
C LEU A 60 0.88 -5.03 3.31
N ALA A 61 0.06 -5.59 4.21
CA ALA A 61 0.18 -6.98 4.63
C ALA A 61 0.05 -7.97 3.45
N ASP A 62 -0.85 -7.68 2.52
CA ASP A 62 -1.07 -8.44 1.29
C ASP A 62 0.18 -8.43 0.39
N MET A 63 0.79 -7.25 0.20
CA MET A 63 2.04 -7.10 -0.56
C MET A 63 3.20 -7.86 0.10
N PHE A 64 3.40 -7.73 1.42
CA PHE A 64 4.43 -8.49 2.14
C PHE A 64 4.23 -10.00 2.04
N SER A 65 2.97 -10.46 2.11
CA SER A 65 2.65 -11.90 2.06
C SER A 65 2.83 -12.51 0.66
N THR A 66 2.55 -11.73 -0.39
CA THR A 66 2.60 -12.18 -1.79
C THR A 66 3.98 -12.02 -2.41
N LEU A 67 4.59 -10.83 -2.30
CA LEU A 67 5.85 -10.46 -2.94
C LEU A 67 7.09 -10.90 -2.13
N LYS A 68 6.93 -11.15 -0.82
CA LYS A 68 7.94 -11.73 0.07
C LYS A 68 9.30 -11.03 -0.02
N ARG A 69 10.38 -11.72 -0.45
CA ARG A 69 11.75 -11.17 -0.50
C ARG A 69 11.87 -9.88 -1.31
N SER A 70 10.98 -9.70 -2.28
CA SER A 70 10.94 -8.46 -3.07
C SER A 70 10.54 -7.22 -2.26
N MET A 71 9.95 -7.40 -1.07
CA MET A 71 9.57 -6.34 -0.15
C MET A 71 10.63 -6.07 0.93
N ASP A 72 11.71 -6.86 1.01
CA ASP A 72 12.78 -6.65 2.00
C ASP A 72 13.33 -5.21 2.00
N PRO A 73 13.55 -4.54 0.85
CA PRO A 73 14.02 -3.14 0.82
C PRO A 73 13.04 -2.13 1.44
N GLU A 74 11.75 -2.47 1.45
CA GLU A 74 10.67 -1.57 1.90
C GLU A 74 10.39 -1.72 3.40
N LEU A 75 10.95 -2.75 4.04
CA LEU A 75 10.66 -3.11 5.43
C LEU A 75 11.05 -1.97 6.41
N GLU A 76 12.22 -1.38 6.22
CA GLU A 76 12.71 -0.30 7.09
C GLU A 76 11.81 0.94 7.01
N THR A 77 11.36 1.29 5.81
CA THR A 77 10.44 2.41 5.56
C THR A 77 9.10 2.19 6.26
N CYS A 78 8.53 0.98 6.16
CA CYS A 78 7.29 0.61 6.86
C CYS A 78 7.45 0.66 8.39
N ALA A 79 8.57 0.15 8.92
CA ALA A 79 8.81 0.08 10.36
C ALA A 79 8.96 1.47 11.00
N LYS A 80 9.62 2.42 10.32
CA LYS A 80 9.81 3.79 10.83
C LYS A 80 8.49 4.54 11.06
N CYS A 81 7.45 4.22 10.31
CA CYS A 81 6.16 4.91 10.40
C CYS A 81 5.30 4.49 11.60
N TYR A 82 5.65 3.38 12.26
CA TYR A 82 5.00 2.95 13.50
C TYR A 82 5.64 3.57 14.75
N GLY A 83 6.80 4.23 14.60
CA GLY A 83 7.63 4.76 15.69
C GLY A 83 7.73 6.29 15.78
N GLN A 84 6.94 7.03 14.98
CA GLN A 84 6.83 8.49 15.06
C GLN A 84 5.41 8.93 15.40
#